data_AF-A0A957N7I8-F1
#
_entry.id   AF-A0A957N7I8-F1
#
_cell.length_a   1.000
_cell.length_b   1.000
_cell.length_c   1.000
_cell.angle_alpha   90.00
_cell.angle_beta   90.00
_cell.angle_gamma   90.00
#
_symmetry.space_group_name_H-M   'P 1'
#
loop_
_entity.id
_entity.type
_entity.pdbx_description
1 polymer ?
#
loop_
_entity_poly.entity_id
_entity_poly.type
_entity_poly.pdbx_seq_one_letter_code
_entity_poly.pdbx_strand_id
1 'polypeptide(L)'
;MMDVRLYATLRPIVGGSKVTLNTGPGATFQQMLDELIARWPDLKTELFDRDGQLHNNIHVFLNGRDVRYLGGLEMEIPENAEVRIFPPVGGGVDAPNAADDSQPLVHDYYGVPLWLMKDYLSALGATEQDENVMVGDQWQACLRKATPREIGSLRVGGTTAEFSGDPTALEAMFAQLHWKTLRGGG
;
A
#
# COMPACT_ATOMS: atom_id res chain seq x y z
N MET A 1 -11.44 13.62 -10.70
CA MET A 1 -11.91 12.71 -9.66
C MET A 1 -11.03 11.48 -9.64
N MET A 2 -10.66 11.00 -8.46
CA MET A 2 -9.87 9.76 -8.29
C MET A 2 -10.41 8.96 -7.10
N ASP A 3 -10.12 7.67 -7.09
CA ASP A 3 -10.42 6.80 -5.95
C ASP A 3 -9.17 6.60 -5.10
N VAL A 4 -9.29 6.90 -3.80
CA VAL A 4 -8.26 6.67 -2.79
C VAL A 4 -8.74 5.57 -1.85
N ARG A 5 -7.90 4.57 -1.62
CA ARG A 5 -8.17 3.50 -0.65
C ARG A 5 -7.48 3.78 0.68
N LEU A 6 -8.24 3.66 1.74
CA LEU A 6 -7.81 3.92 3.11
C LEU A 6 -7.85 2.61 3.92
N TYR A 7 -6.91 2.48 4.85
CA TYR A 7 -6.68 1.25 5.61
C TYR A 7 -6.63 1.50 7.12
N ALA A 8 -6.86 0.44 7.90
CA ALA A 8 -6.81 0.41 9.37
C ALA A 8 -7.54 1.60 10.01
N THR A 9 -6.86 2.40 10.85
CA THR A 9 -7.45 3.50 11.64
C THR A 9 -8.08 4.61 10.78
N LEU A 10 -7.71 4.72 9.50
CA LEU A 10 -8.25 5.74 8.59
C LEU A 10 -9.66 5.40 8.08
N ARG A 11 -10.02 4.11 8.00
CA ARG A 11 -11.32 3.65 7.50
C ARG A 11 -12.51 4.13 8.34
N PRO A 12 -12.53 3.97 9.68
CA PRO A 12 -13.64 4.45 10.49
C PRO A 12 -13.79 5.96 10.43
N ILE A 13 -12.70 6.70 10.21
CA ILE A 13 -12.71 8.17 10.11
C ILE A 13 -13.47 8.63 8.85
N VAL A 14 -13.26 7.95 7.72
CA VAL A 14 -13.94 8.31 6.46
C VAL A 14 -15.27 7.59 6.25
N GLY A 15 -15.60 6.64 7.12
CA GLY A 15 -16.79 5.79 7.00
C GLY A 15 -16.71 4.72 5.92
N GLY A 16 -15.51 4.31 5.50
CA GLY A 16 -15.34 3.31 4.44
C GLY A 16 -13.89 3.00 4.04
N SER A 17 -13.72 1.99 3.18
CA SER A 17 -12.40 1.58 2.65
C SER A 17 -11.96 2.30 1.38
N LYS A 18 -12.88 3.07 0.76
CA LYS A 18 -12.64 3.81 -0.47
C LYS A 18 -13.37 5.16 -0.43
N VAL A 19 -12.67 6.21 -0.83
CA VAL A 19 -13.24 7.55 -1.00
C VAL A 19 -12.94 8.08 -2.39
N THR A 20 -13.91 8.78 -2.98
CA THR A 20 -13.73 9.44 -4.26
C THR A 20 -13.49 10.93 -4.03
N LEU A 21 -12.31 11.40 -4.42
CA LEU A 21 -11.90 12.81 -4.32
C LEU A 21 -12.16 13.55 -5.62
N ASN A 22 -12.31 14.87 -5.56
CA ASN A 22 -12.45 15.70 -6.76
C ASN A 22 -11.11 15.91 -7.46
N THR A 23 -10.03 15.95 -6.66
CA THR A 23 -8.64 15.90 -7.12
C THR A 23 -8.45 14.72 -8.09
N GLY A 24 -7.70 14.95 -9.16
CA GLY A 24 -7.56 14.02 -10.26
C GLY A 24 -6.18 14.12 -10.93
N PRO A 25 -6.04 13.58 -12.15
CA PRO A 25 -4.77 13.61 -12.86
C PRO A 25 -4.21 15.03 -13.02
N GLY A 26 -2.90 15.18 -12.83
CA GLY A 26 -2.19 16.47 -12.89
C GLY A 26 -2.23 17.30 -11.60
N ALA A 27 -2.98 16.88 -10.58
CA ALA A 27 -2.87 17.45 -9.24
C ALA A 27 -1.76 16.77 -8.45
N THR A 28 -1.22 17.43 -7.41
CA THR A 28 -0.18 16.84 -6.56
C THR A 28 -0.75 15.99 -5.44
N PHE A 29 0.07 15.09 -4.89
CA PHE A 29 -0.28 14.34 -3.68
C PHE A 29 -0.57 15.24 -2.48
N GLN A 30 0.11 16.40 -2.38
CA GLN A 30 -0.21 17.41 -1.38
C GLN A 30 -1.66 17.89 -1.51
N GLN A 31 -2.08 18.28 -2.72
CA GLN A 31 -3.45 18.75 -2.97
C GLN A 31 -4.50 17.68 -2.68
N MET A 32 -4.20 16.42 -2.99
CA MET A 32 -5.05 15.28 -2.64
C MET A 32 -5.22 15.17 -1.12
N LEU A 33 -4.13 15.22 -0.36
CA LEU A 33 -4.17 15.14 1.10
C LEU A 33 -4.90 16.33 1.70
N ASP A 34 -4.69 17.54 1.16
CA ASP A 34 -5.40 18.74 1.60
C ASP A 34 -6.92 18.60 1.41
N GLU A 35 -7.37 18.06 0.27
CA GLU A 35 -8.79 17.77 0.04
C GLU A 35 -9.32 16.70 1.00
N LEU A 36 -8.55 15.64 1.24
CA LEU A 36 -8.89 14.56 2.16
C LEU A 36 -9.11 15.11 3.58
N ILE A 37 -8.22 15.97 4.06
CA ILE A 37 -8.31 16.63 5.38
C ILE A 37 -9.48 17.62 5.42
N ALA A 38 -9.71 18.38 4.34
CA ALA A 38 -10.81 19.34 4.28
C ALA A 38 -12.18 18.65 4.40
N ARG A 39 -12.30 17.42 3.88
CA ARG A 39 -13.51 16.59 3.99
C ARG A 39 -13.60 15.84 5.31
N TRP A 40 -12.47 15.34 5.82
CA TRP A 40 -12.38 14.58 7.07
C TRP A 40 -11.26 15.16 7.95
N PRO A 41 -11.57 16.19 8.77
CA PRO A 41 -10.57 16.87 9.59
C PRO A 41 -9.84 15.94 10.57
N ASP A 42 -10.52 14.90 11.04
CA ASP A 42 -9.98 13.90 11.98
C ASP A 42 -8.83 13.08 11.36
N LEU A 43 -8.70 13.04 10.03
CA LEU A 43 -7.53 12.43 9.38
C LEU A 43 -6.26 13.24 9.61
N LYS A 44 -6.38 14.55 9.92
CA LYS A 44 -5.21 15.41 10.12
C LYS A 44 -4.35 14.91 11.27
N THR A 45 -4.97 14.48 12.37
CA THR A 45 -4.27 13.95 13.55
C THR A 45 -3.62 12.59 13.32
N GLU A 46 -4.13 11.81 12.36
CA GLU A 46 -3.55 10.52 11.99
C GLU A 46 -2.42 10.65 10.95
N LEU A 47 -2.58 11.57 10.00
CA LEU A 47 -1.68 11.71 8.85
C LEU A 47 -0.53 12.70 9.10
N PHE A 48 -0.75 13.73 9.92
CA PHE A 48 0.21 14.81 10.14
C PHE A 48 0.67 14.86 11.60
N ASP A 49 1.92 15.23 11.80
CA ASP A 49 2.46 15.51 13.13
C ASP A 49 2.04 16.90 13.65
N ARG A 50 2.50 17.22 14.86
CA ARG A 50 2.21 18.52 15.52
C ARG A 50 2.81 19.71 14.79
N ASP A 51 3.84 19.49 13.97
CA ASP A 51 4.51 20.49 13.17
C ASP A 51 3.85 20.66 11.78
N GLY A 52 2.79 19.89 11.51
CA GLY A 52 2.04 19.94 10.26
C GLY A 52 2.73 19.24 9.09
N GLN A 53 3.72 18.39 9.37
CA GLN A 53 4.37 17.55 8.37
C GLN A 53 3.71 16.18 8.30
N LEU A 54 3.71 15.56 7.12
CA LEU A 54 3.22 14.20 6.98
C LEU A 54 4.05 13.28 7.88
N HIS A 55 3.39 12.51 8.73
CA HIS A 55 4.06 11.63 9.67
C HIS A 55 4.97 10.66 8.92
N ASN A 56 6.23 10.53 9.35
CA ASN A 56 7.25 9.71 8.66
C ASN A 56 6.87 8.23 8.56
N ASN A 57 5.88 7.78 9.32
CA ASN A 57 5.42 6.39 9.31
C ASN A 57 4.13 6.20 8.47
N ILE A 58 3.60 7.24 7.84
CA ILE A 58 2.49 7.10 6.88
C ILE A 58 3.00 6.60 5.55
N HIS A 59 2.47 5.49 5.05
CA HIS A 59 2.83 5.01 3.73
C HIS A 59 1.75 5.36 2.71
N VAL A 60 2.12 6.15 1.71
CA VAL A 60 1.26 6.48 0.58
C VAL A 60 1.82 5.78 -0.65
N PHE A 61 1.03 4.87 -1.22
CA PHE A 61 1.40 4.13 -2.41
C PHE A 61 0.64 4.65 -3.63
N LEU A 62 1.37 4.94 -4.70
CA LEU A 62 0.86 5.19 -6.04
C LEU A 62 1.13 3.97 -6.91
N ASN A 63 0.08 3.31 -7.40
CA ASN A 63 0.19 2.12 -8.26
C ASN A 63 1.14 1.06 -7.68
N GLY A 64 1.16 0.94 -6.34
CA GLY A 64 2.00 -0.01 -5.61
C GLY A 64 3.43 0.46 -5.29
N ARG A 65 3.81 1.68 -5.64
CA ARG A 65 5.11 2.26 -5.29
C ARG A 65 4.93 3.37 -4.26
N ASP A 66 5.74 3.36 -3.19
CA ASP A 66 5.66 4.41 -2.17
C ASP A 66 6.10 5.74 -2.79
N VAL A 67 5.23 6.76 -2.67
CA VAL A 67 5.41 8.07 -3.29
C VAL A 67 6.66 8.78 -2.81
N ARG A 68 7.16 8.46 -1.61
CA ARG A 68 8.41 8.99 -1.06
C ARG A 68 9.61 8.74 -1.97
N TYR A 69 9.58 7.65 -2.73
CA TYR A 69 10.63 7.30 -3.69
C TYR A 69 10.33 7.73 -5.13
N LEU A 70 9.18 8.35 -5.38
CA LEU A 70 8.76 8.81 -6.72
C LEU A 70 8.89 10.33 -6.91
N GLY A 71 8.91 11.10 -5.82
CA GLY A 71 8.84 12.57 -5.85
C GLY A 71 8.14 13.17 -4.62
N GLY A 72 7.72 12.33 -3.68
CA GLY A 72 7.07 12.77 -2.44
C GLY A 72 5.70 13.36 -2.70
N LEU A 73 5.35 14.38 -1.89
CA LEU A 73 4.06 15.05 -1.94
C LEU A 73 3.90 15.99 -3.15
N GLU A 74 5.01 16.38 -3.77
CA GLU A 74 5.02 17.20 -4.97
C GLU A 74 4.80 16.39 -6.25
N MET A 75 4.82 15.05 -6.16
CA MET A 75 4.55 14.20 -7.31
C MET A 75 3.15 14.46 -7.88
N GLU A 76 3.06 14.59 -9.19
CA GLU A 76 1.79 14.70 -9.90
C GLU A 76 1.11 13.33 -9.98
N ILE A 77 -0.20 13.33 -9.78
CA ILE A 77 -1.02 12.13 -9.88
C ILE A 77 -1.19 11.79 -11.37
N PRO A 78 -0.73 10.60 -11.82
CA PRO A 78 -0.88 10.19 -13.20
C PRO A 78 -2.33 9.82 -13.53
N GLU A 79 -2.64 9.75 -14.82
CA GLU A 79 -3.91 9.16 -15.27
C GLU A 79 -4.04 7.70 -14.82
N ASN A 80 -5.25 7.30 -14.41
CA ASN A 80 -5.54 5.97 -13.86
C ASN A 80 -4.72 5.59 -12.61
N ALA A 81 -4.31 6.59 -11.82
CA ALA A 81 -3.66 6.39 -10.54
C ALA A 81 -4.54 5.59 -9.56
N GLU A 82 -3.97 4.55 -8.97
CA GLU A 82 -4.51 3.93 -7.78
C GLU A 82 -3.70 4.37 -6.56
N VAL A 83 -4.33 5.12 -5.66
CA VAL A 83 -3.71 5.59 -4.43
C VAL A 83 -4.18 4.78 -3.24
N ARG A 84 -3.23 4.34 -2.41
CA ARG A 84 -3.49 3.61 -1.16
C ARG A 84 -2.74 4.30 -0.02
N ILE A 85 -3.45 4.64 1.05
CA ILE A 85 -2.88 5.31 2.22
C ILE A 85 -2.98 4.38 3.42
N PHE A 86 -1.84 4.16 4.06
CA PHE A 86 -1.71 3.36 5.27
C PHE A 86 -1.35 4.28 6.45
N PRO A 87 -2.08 4.19 7.57
CA PRO A 87 -1.75 4.90 8.79
C PRO A 87 -0.39 4.42 9.33
N PRO A 88 0.22 5.13 10.30
CA PRO A 88 1.46 4.69 10.89
C PRO A 88 1.14 3.43 11.70
N VAL A 89 1.62 2.29 11.22
CA VAL A 89 1.48 1.04 11.96
C VAL A 89 2.48 1.10 13.12
N GLY A 90 2.01 1.39 14.33
CA GLY A 90 2.85 1.34 15.53
C GLY A 90 2.41 2.24 16.68
N GLY A 91 1.75 1.64 17.67
CA GLY A 91 1.90 2.02 19.08
C GLY A 91 0.81 2.89 19.69
N GLY A 92 -0.31 2.27 20.07
CA GLY A 92 -1.28 2.85 20.99
C GLY A 92 -2.32 1.83 21.40
N VAL A 93 -2.18 1.31 22.62
CA VAL A 93 -3.26 0.64 23.34
C VAL A 93 -4.51 1.53 23.37
N ASP A 94 -5.69 0.91 23.34
CA ASP A 94 -7.03 1.52 23.40
C ASP A 94 -7.68 1.97 22.08
N ALA A 95 -8.16 0.99 21.31
CA ALA A 95 -9.45 1.11 20.63
C ALA A 95 -10.27 -0.18 20.92
N PRO A 96 -11.37 -0.11 21.67
CA PRO A 96 -12.19 -1.28 21.92
C PRO A 96 -12.98 -1.61 20.66
N ASN A 97 -12.94 -2.88 20.29
CA ASN A 97 -13.80 -3.55 19.31
C ASN A 97 -13.37 -3.49 17.83
N ALA A 98 -12.21 -4.08 17.53
CA ALA A 98 -11.92 -4.62 16.20
C ALA A 98 -12.70 -5.94 16.00
N ALA A 99 -13.99 -5.83 15.67
CA ALA A 99 -14.70 -6.91 15.02
C ALA A 99 -14.43 -6.79 13.51
N ASP A 100 -13.78 -7.81 12.95
CA ASP A 100 -13.64 -8.10 11.50
C ASP A 100 -12.57 -7.29 10.72
N ASP A 101 -11.28 -7.46 11.03
CA ASP A 101 -10.16 -6.86 10.25
C ASP A 101 -9.08 -7.87 9.83
N SER A 102 -9.51 -9.00 9.26
CA SER A 102 -8.63 -9.98 8.60
C SER A 102 -8.58 -9.80 7.08
N GLN A 103 -8.84 -8.58 6.55
CA GLN A 103 -8.85 -8.39 5.10
C GLN A 103 -7.41 -8.44 4.55
N PRO A 104 -7.10 -9.38 3.63
CA PRO A 104 -5.77 -9.50 3.08
C PRO A 104 -5.43 -8.26 2.23
N LEU A 105 -4.22 -7.73 2.46
CA LEU A 105 -3.59 -6.67 1.69
C LEU A 105 -3.21 -7.19 0.30
N VAL A 106 -4.03 -6.86 -0.69
CA VAL A 106 -3.79 -7.25 -2.09
C VAL A 106 -2.94 -6.22 -2.81
N HIS A 107 -1.89 -6.67 -3.49
CA HIS A 107 -0.96 -5.81 -4.22
C HIS A 107 -0.52 -6.44 -5.56
N ASP A 108 -0.57 -5.66 -6.64
CA ASP A 108 -0.08 -6.07 -7.96
C ASP A 108 1.35 -5.61 -8.20
N TYR A 109 2.26 -6.57 -8.40
CA TYR A 109 3.65 -6.35 -8.78
C TYR A 109 3.81 -6.60 -10.28
N TYR A 110 3.56 -5.55 -11.08
CA TYR A 110 3.75 -5.58 -12.53
C TYR A 110 5.23 -5.73 -12.90
N GLY A 111 5.54 -6.57 -13.88
CA GLY A 111 6.92 -6.88 -14.27
C GLY A 111 7.63 -7.89 -13.37
N VAL A 112 7.00 -8.31 -12.25
CA VAL A 112 7.53 -9.33 -11.35
C VAL A 112 6.80 -10.65 -11.57
N PRO A 113 7.44 -11.67 -12.17
CA PRO A 113 6.81 -12.98 -12.37
C PRO A 113 6.64 -13.71 -11.03
N LEU A 114 5.64 -14.60 -10.99
CA LEU A 114 5.22 -15.28 -9.76
C LEU A 114 6.34 -16.07 -9.10
N TRP A 115 7.18 -16.74 -9.89
CA TRP A 115 8.35 -17.47 -9.38
C TRP A 115 9.37 -16.55 -8.70
N LEU A 116 9.55 -15.32 -9.21
CA LEU A 116 10.49 -14.35 -8.65
C LEU A 116 9.93 -13.76 -7.36
N MET A 117 8.62 -13.53 -7.29
CA MET A 117 7.98 -13.13 -6.03
C MET A 117 8.15 -14.20 -4.95
N LYS A 118 7.98 -15.49 -5.28
CA LYS A 118 8.26 -16.59 -4.35
C LYS A 118 9.70 -16.59 -3.85
N ASP A 119 10.66 -16.32 -4.74
CA ASP A 119 12.08 -16.23 -4.39
C ASP A 119 12.35 -15.06 -3.43
N TYR A 120 11.77 -13.88 -3.70
CA TYR A 120 11.87 -12.74 -2.78
C TYR A 120 11.28 -13.04 -1.41
N LEU A 121 10.08 -13.62 -1.34
CA LEU A 121 9.45 -13.95 -0.06
C LEU A 121 10.22 -15.05 0.68
N SER A 122 10.75 -16.05 -0.04
CA SER A 122 11.63 -17.06 0.54
C SER A 122 12.89 -16.45 1.14
N ALA A 123 13.50 -15.48 0.45
CA ALA A 123 14.66 -14.75 0.96
C ALA A 123 14.35 -13.85 2.17
N LEU A 124 13.07 -13.56 2.45
CA LEU A 124 12.60 -12.88 3.65
C LEU A 124 12.23 -13.85 4.79
N GLY A 125 12.52 -15.14 4.62
CA GLY A 125 12.23 -16.18 5.60
C GLY A 125 10.85 -16.81 5.46
N ALA A 126 10.11 -16.52 4.38
CA ALA A 126 8.87 -17.23 4.12
C ALA A 126 9.12 -18.65 3.60
N THR A 127 8.25 -19.59 3.95
CA THR A 127 8.27 -20.95 3.42
C THR A 127 6.96 -21.20 2.68
N GLU A 128 7.03 -21.89 1.54
CA GLU A 128 5.83 -22.29 0.81
C GLU A 128 5.14 -23.44 1.56
N GLN A 129 3.93 -23.18 2.07
CA GLN A 129 3.12 -24.17 2.81
C GLN A 129 2.10 -24.85 1.90
N ASP A 130 1.52 -24.07 0.97
CA ASP A 130 0.57 -24.53 -0.06
C ASP A 130 0.91 -23.89 -1.41
N GLU A 131 0.29 -24.36 -2.49
CA GLU A 131 0.56 -23.83 -3.84
C GLU A 131 0.34 -22.31 -3.89
N ASN A 132 1.44 -21.57 -4.04
CA ASN A 132 1.46 -20.10 -4.06
C ASN A 132 1.13 -19.43 -2.72
N VAL A 133 1.15 -20.16 -1.61
CA VAL A 133 0.96 -19.62 -0.26
C VAL A 133 2.29 -19.61 0.46
N MET A 134 2.85 -18.42 0.63
CA MET A 134 4.10 -18.17 1.34
C MET A 134 3.79 -17.77 2.78
N VAL A 135 4.37 -18.44 3.77
CA VAL A 135 4.17 -18.13 5.19
C VAL A 135 5.50 -17.75 5.82
N GLY A 136 5.59 -16.53 6.34
CA GLY A 136 6.71 -16.03 7.12
C GLY A 136 6.36 -15.91 8.61
N ASP A 137 7.21 -15.19 9.35
CA ASP A 137 7.02 -15.00 10.80
C ASP A 137 5.82 -14.09 11.07
N GLN A 138 4.72 -14.65 11.58
CA GLN A 138 3.44 -13.94 11.84
C GLN A 138 2.77 -13.29 10.61
N TRP A 139 3.20 -13.61 9.39
CA TRP A 139 2.55 -13.13 8.17
C TRP A 139 2.47 -14.22 7.10
N GLN A 140 1.52 -14.09 6.19
CA GLN A 140 1.35 -14.96 5.03
C GLN A 140 1.06 -14.13 3.78
N ALA A 141 1.40 -14.66 2.61
CA ALA A 141 1.14 -14.08 1.30
C ALA A 141 0.61 -15.15 0.35
N CYS A 142 -0.59 -14.93 -0.20
CA CYS A 142 -1.13 -15.74 -1.28
C CYS A 142 -0.82 -15.08 -2.62
N LEU A 143 -0.17 -15.81 -3.52
CA LEU A 143 0.28 -15.28 -4.81
C LEU A 143 -0.60 -15.81 -5.95
N ARG A 144 -0.90 -14.94 -6.91
CA ARG A 144 -1.58 -15.31 -8.16
C ARG A 144 -1.03 -14.48 -9.31
N LYS A 145 -1.25 -14.94 -10.54
CA LYS A 145 -0.89 -14.14 -11.73
C LYS A 145 -1.72 -12.86 -11.73
N ALA A 146 -1.05 -11.71 -11.82
CA ALA A 146 -1.74 -10.44 -11.98
C ALA A 146 -2.43 -10.37 -13.33
N THR A 147 -3.56 -9.67 -13.38
CA THR A 147 -4.21 -9.32 -14.64
C THR A 147 -3.22 -8.48 -15.47
N PRO A 148 -2.86 -8.91 -16.69
CA PRO A 148 -1.90 -8.17 -17.51
C PRO A 148 -2.40 -6.76 -17.80
N ARG A 149 -1.51 -5.77 -17.65
CA ARG A 149 -1.78 -4.39 -18.04
C ARG A 149 -1.19 -4.09 -19.42
N GLU A 150 -1.88 -3.24 -20.17
CA GLU A 150 -1.38 -2.73 -21.44
C GLU A 150 -0.82 -1.32 -21.25
N ILE A 151 0.42 -1.13 -21.68
CA ILE A 151 1.11 0.16 -21.71
C ILE A 151 1.51 0.39 -23.17
N GLY A 152 0.67 1.07 -23.93
CA GLY A 152 0.83 1.19 -25.38
C GLY A 152 0.75 -0.16 -26.07
N SER A 153 1.80 -0.55 -26.80
CA SER A 153 1.90 -1.88 -27.45
C SER A 153 2.46 -2.97 -26.53
N LEU A 154 2.87 -2.64 -25.31
CA LEU A 154 3.50 -3.57 -24.37
C LEU A 154 2.44 -4.17 -23.43
N ARG A 155 2.37 -5.50 -23.36
CA ARG A 155 1.59 -6.22 -22.35
C ARG A 155 2.50 -6.64 -21.19
N VAL A 156 2.26 -6.06 -20.02
CA VAL A 156 3.04 -6.33 -18.81
C VAL A 156 2.23 -7.24 -17.89
N GLY A 157 2.67 -8.49 -17.79
CA GLY A 157 2.19 -9.42 -16.76
C GLY A 157 2.79 -9.11 -15.39
N GLY A 158 2.39 -9.84 -14.36
CA GLY A 158 2.94 -9.66 -13.03
C GLY A 158 2.38 -10.67 -12.03
N THR A 159 2.56 -10.34 -10.75
CA THR A 159 2.06 -11.16 -9.63
C THR A 159 1.19 -10.31 -8.74
N THR A 160 -0.03 -10.76 -8.47
CA THR A 160 -0.83 -10.23 -7.38
C THR A 160 -0.48 -11.01 -6.12
N ALA A 161 -0.10 -10.32 -5.06
CA ALA A 161 0.19 -10.90 -3.75
C ALA A 161 -0.81 -10.38 -2.72
N GLU A 162 -1.43 -11.29 -1.97
CA GLU A 162 -2.42 -11.03 -0.94
C GLU A 162 -1.80 -11.33 0.42
N PHE A 163 -1.39 -10.29 1.15
CA PHE A 163 -0.71 -10.40 2.43
C PHE A 163 -1.69 -10.35 3.60
N SER A 164 -1.52 -11.19 4.61
CA SER A 164 -2.32 -11.15 5.84
C SER A 164 -1.49 -11.59 7.02
N GLY A 165 -1.89 -11.24 8.23
CA GLY A 165 -1.17 -11.58 9.46
C GLY A 165 -1.00 -10.36 10.37
N ASP A 166 -0.04 -10.47 11.28
CA ASP A 166 0.28 -9.43 12.24
C ASP A 166 0.77 -8.14 11.53
N PRO A 167 0.21 -6.97 11.87
CA PRO A 167 0.59 -5.70 11.24
C PRO A 167 2.09 -5.35 11.39
N THR A 168 2.70 -5.67 12.54
CA THR A 168 4.12 -5.37 12.83
C THR A 168 5.03 -6.25 11.98
N ALA A 169 4.67 -7.52 11.84
CA ALA A 169 5.41 -8.46 11.02
C ALA A 169 5.29 -8.12 9.53
N LEU A 170 4.10 -7.70 9.08
CA LEU A 170 3.89 -7.20 7.73
C LEU A 170 4.73 -5.95 7.45
N GLU A 171 4.82 -5.00 8.38
CA GLU A 171 5.67 -3.80 8.25
C GLU A 171 7.16 -4.16 8.04
N ALA A 172 7.70 -5.01 8.93
CA ALA A 172 9.09 -5.46 8.85
C ALA A 172 9.37 -6.22 7.54
N MET A 173 8.39 -6.98 7.05
CA MET A 173 8.46 -7.68 5.77
C MET A 173 8.41 -6.71 4.59
N PHE A 174 7.47 -5.76 4.54
CA PHE A 174 7.34 -4.80 3.44
C PHE A 174 8.55 -3.87 3.34
N ALA A 175 9.10 -3.44 4.49
CA ALA A 175 10.32 -2.67 4.53
C ALA A 175 11.47 -3.41 3.83
N GLN A 176 11.55 -4.73 3.93
CA GLN A 176 12.60 -5.52 3.27
C GLN A 176 12.25 -5.92 1.83
N LEU A 177 10.97 -6.21 1.56
CA LEU A 177 10.47 -6.57 0.23
C LEU A 177 10.63 -5.40 -0.74
N HIS A 178 10.32 -4.18 -0.31
CA HIS A 178 10.43 -2.98 -1.13
C HIS A 178 11.86 -2.79 -1.68
N TRP A 179 12.88 -2.96 -0.83
CA TRP A 179 14.29 -2.87 -1.23
C TRP A 179 14.71 -3.94 -2.23
N LYS A 180 14.14 -5.16 -2.16
CA LYS A 180 14.47 -6.25 -3.09
C LYS A 180 13.73 -6.12 -4.43
N THR A 181 12.51 -5.61 -4.44
CA THR A 181 11.72 -5.35 -5.66
C THR A 181 12.23 -4.16 -6.49
N LEU A 182 13.08 -3.30 -5.92
CA LEU A 182 13.72 -2.16 -6.60
C LEU A 182 15.00 -2.52 -7.40
N ARG A 183 15.41 -3.80 -7.46
CA ARG A 183 16.53 -4.23 -8.31
C ARG A 183 16.11 -4.34 -9.79
N GLY A 184 15.77 -3.20 -10.37
CA GLY A 184 15.86 -3.00 -11.82
C GLY A 184 17.29 -2.56 -12.17
N GLY A 185 18.07 -3.46 -12.74
CA GLY A 185 19.31 -3.11 -13.46
C GLY A 185 20.60 -3.28 -12.66
N GLY A 186 21.32 -4.35 -12.98
CA GLY A 186 22.66 -4.69 -12.54
C GLY A 186 23.01 -6.10 -13.01
#